data_AF-A0A1V5N1L9-F1
#
_entry.id   AF-A0A1V5N1L9-F1
#
_cell.length_a   1.000
_cell.length_b   1.000
_cell.length_c   1.000
_cell.angle_alpha   90.00
_cell.angle_beta   90.00
_cell.angle_gamma   90.00
#
_symmetry.space_group_name_H-M   'P 1'
#
loop_
_entity.id
_entity.type
_entity.pdbx_description
1 polymer ?
#
loop_
_entity_poly.entity_id
_entity_poly.type
_entity_poly.pdbx_seq_one_letter_code
_entity_poly.pdbx_strand_id
1 'polypeptide(L)'
;MFMIVIYSGFWILYFQMFDTVLWYLKDYVDMTPVNTAVNKVLALFVENPDWRFDTEHVTVINAGTIILLQLFISAVLKKTKALPTMIAGIALGTLGMAVLAASNHPYVFLLGLFVFSIGEMTVHPKFISYIGLIAPQDKKALYLGYSFLYGVIGSGIGGILGAYLYVYFVDVMHKPSLLWLIFSFIGVLTILELLLYNKYLAPKKS
;
A
#
# COMPACT_ATOMS: atom_id res chain seq x y z
N MET A 1 4.52 17.55 -12.96
CA MET A 1 5.45 17.43 -11.82
C MET A 1 4.73 17.40 -10.49
N PHE A 2 3.86 18.36 -10.15
CA PHE A 2 3.16 18.36 -8.84
C PHE A 2 2.41 17.06 -8.49
N MET A 3 1.70 16.46 -9.46
CA MET A 3 1.04 15.16 -9.27
C MET A 3 2.02 14.02 -8.90
N ILE A 4 3.24 14.04 -9.46
CA ILE A 4 4.26 13.00 -9.18
C ILE A 4 4.73 13.12 -7.73
N VAL A 5 4.91 14.36 -7.24
CA VAL A 5 5.29 14.62 -5.85
C VAL A 5 4.19 14.16 -4.90
N ILE A 6 2.93 14.53 -5.13
CA ILE A 6 1.82 14.06 -4.28
C ILE A 6 1.75 12.53 -4.30
N TYR A 7 1.79 11.93 -5.49
CA TYR A 7 1.69 10.49 -5.63
C TYR A 7 2.86 9.73 -4.99
N SER A 8 4.04 10.36 -4.89
CA SER A 8 5.17 9.78 -4.17
C SER A 8 4.89 9.55 -2.68
N GLY A 9 3.99 10.34 -2.06
CA GLY A 9 3.54 10.13 -0.68
C GLY A 9 2.86 8.78 -0.47
N PHE A 10 2.03 8.34 -1.42
CA PHE A 10 1.45 6.99 -1.39
C PHE A 10 2.53 5.90 -1.58
N TRP A 11 3.52 6.17 -2.43
CA TRP A 11 4.63 5.25 -2.66
C TRP A 11 5.56 5.10 -1.47
N ILE A 12 5.71 6.14 -0.64
CA ILE A 12 6.40 6.00 0.64
C ILE A 12 5.72 4.92 1.49
N LEU A 13 4.38 4.94 1.58
CA LEU A 13 3.62 3.90 2.30
C LEU A 13 3.79 2.53 1.66
N TYR A 14 3.74 2.47 0.33
CA TYR A 14 3.96 1.23 -0.42
C TYR A 14 5.29 0.58 -0.04
N PHE A 15 6.39 1.33 0.00
CA PHE A 15 7.67 0.76 0.41
C PHE A 15 7.67 0.26 1.86
N GLN A 16 7.01 0.96 2.79
CA GLN A 16 6.90 0.47 4.17
C GLN A 16 6.18 -0.87 4.27
N MET A 17 5.19 -1.10 3.39
CA MET A 17 4.44 -2.35 3.35
C MET A 17 5.31 -3.56 2.97
N PHE A 18 6.40 -3.34 2.24
CA PHE A 18 7.27 -4.41 1.73
C PHE A 18 8.69 -4.40 2.30
N ASP A 19 9.05 -3.37 3.08
CA ASP A 19 10.32 -3.30 3.80
C ASP A 19 10.06 -3.44 5.30
N THR A 20 9.57 -2.37 5.94
CA THR A 20 9.45 -2.25 7.39
C THR A 20 8.43 -3.22 8.00
N VAL A 21 7.37 -3.55 7.26
CA VAL A 21 6.39 -4.59 7.66
C VAL A 21 7.06 -5.96 7.83
N LEU A 22 8.10 -6.28 7.06
CA LEU A 22 8.77 -7.57 7.14
C LEU A 22 9.54 -7.73 8.45
N TRP A 23 10.18 -6.65 8.92
CA TRP A 23 10.82 -6.64 10.23
C TRP A 23 9.78 -6.66 11.35
N TYR A 24 8.73 -5.85 11.24
CA TYR A 24 7.63 -5.84 12.21
C TYR A 24 6.96 -7.22 12.36
N LEU A 25 6.76 -7.95 11.25
CA LEU A 25 6.25 -9.32 11.27
C LEU A 25 7.15 -10.22 12.12
N LYS A 26 8.45 -10.20 11.87
CA LYS A 26 9.43 -11.06 12.57
C LYS A 26 9.54 -10.73 14.06
N ASP A 27 9.48 -9.45 14.40
CA ASP A 27 9.81 -8.99 15.75
C ASP A 27 8.56 -8.88 16.66
N TYR A 28 7.36 -8.69 16.11
CA TYR A 28 6.17 -8.35 16.91
C TYR A 28 4.92 -9.18 16.64
N VAL A 29 4.84 -9.93 15.55
CA VAL A 29 3.60 -10.64 15.16
C VAL A 29 3.79 -12.15 15.28
N ASP A 30 3.17 -12.75 16.30
CA ASP A 30 3.14 -14.21 16.44
C ASP A 30 2.18 -14.84 15.43
N MET A 31 2.73 -15.51 14.42
CA MET A 31 1.99 -16.20 13.37
C MET A 31 1.52 -17.61 13.74
N THR A 32 1.77 -18.08 14.96
CA THR A 32 1.33 -19.42 15.43
C THR A 32 -0.16 -19.69 15.21
N PRO A 33 -1.09 -18.74 15.46
CA PRO A 33 -2.50 -18.94 15.16
C PRO A 33 -2.78 -19.17 13.67
N VAL A 34 -2.09 -18.44 12.79
CA VAL A 34 -2.23 -18.56 11.33
C VAL A 34 -1.64 -19.88 10.85
N ASN A 35 -0.45 -20.26 11.33
CA ASN A 35 0.18 -21.54 11.07
C ASN A 35 -0.74 -22.70 11.45
N THR A 36 -1.35 -22.62 12.64
CA THR A 36 -2.28 -23.63 13.14
C THR A 36 -3.52 -23.72 12.25
N ALA A 37 -4.08 -22.59 11.83
CA ALA A 37 -5.26 -22.55 10.97
C ALA A 37 -4.97 -23.16 9.59
N VAL A 38 -3.85 -22.79 8.97
CA VAL A 38 -3.45 -23.31 7.65
C VAL A 38 -3.12 -24.79 7.73
N ASN A 39 -2.35 -25.23 8.73
CA ASN A 39 -2.01 -26.65 8.88
C ASN A 39 -3.24 -27.53 9.17
N LYS A 40 -4.27 -27.01 9.86
CA LYS A 40 -5.55 -27.73 10.01
C LYS A 40 -6.26 -27.98 8.68
N VAL A 41 -6.20 -27.01 7.76
CA VAL A 41 -6.76 -27.16 6.41
C VAL A 41 -5.91 -28.11 5.58
N LEU A 42 -4.58 -27.97 5.63
CA LEU A 42 -3.65 -28.84 4.90
C LEU A 42 -3.72 -30.30 5.37
N ALA A 43 -4.01 -30.54 6.66
CA ALA A 43 -4.16 -31.87 7.21
C ALA A 43 -5.33 -32.66 6.60
N LEU A 44 -6.27 -31.99 5.91
CA LEU A 44 -7.33 -32.65 5.14
C LEU A 44 -6.81 -33.33 3.87
N PHE A 45 -5.62 -32.93 3.39
CA PHE A 45 -5.05 -33.37 2.11
C PHE A 45 -3.68 -34.03 2.26
N VAL A 46 -2.94 -33.72 3.33
CA VAL A 46 -1.55 -34.15 3.56
C VAL A 46 -1.37 -34.63 5.00
N GLU A 47 -0.70 -35.76 5.20
CA GLU A 47 -0.31 -36.22 6.54
C GLU A 47 0.84 -35.37 7.11
N ASN A 48 0.67 -34.88 8.34
CA ASN A 48 1.66 -34.08 9.08
C ASN A 48 2.20 -32.83 8.34
N PRO A 49 1.35 -31.85 8.00
CA PRO A 49 1.82 -30.60 7.40
C PRO A 49 2.61 -29.74 8.42
N ASP A 50 3.77 -29.22 8.01
CA ASP A 50 4.61 -28.26 8.76
C ASP A 50 4.76 -26.94 7.99
N TRP A 51 3.63 -26.37 7.55
CA TRP A 51 3.64 -25.06 6.90
C TRP A 51 3.84 -23.95 7.92
N ARG A 52 4.66 -22.95 7.58
CA ARG A 52 4.96 -21.79 8.42
C ARG A 52 4.87 -20.50 7.62
N PHE A 53 4.20 -19.52 8.19
CA PHE A 53 4.16 -18.16 7.69
C PHE A 53 5.52 -17.48 7.92
N ASP A 54 6.11 -16.99 6.84
CA ASP A 54 7.34 -16.18 6.83
C ASP A 54 7.15 -14.96 5.93
N THR A 55 8.11 -14.04 5.92
CA THR A 55 8.09 -12.73 5.26
C THR A 55 7.71 -12.75 3.79
N GLU A 56 8.09 -13.78 3.03
CA GLU A 56 7.69 -13.95 1.63
C GLU A 56 6.17 -14.10 1.46
N HIS A 57 5.46 -14.58 2.49
CA HIS A 57 4.01 -14.71 2.43
C HIS A 57 3.30 -13.36 2.43
N VAL A 58 3.94 -12.28 2.92
CA VAL A 58 3.42 -10.91 2.83
C VAL A 58 3.26 -10.50 1.35
N THR A 59 4.29 -10.73 0.54
CA THR A 59 4.27 -10.40 -0.89
C THR A 59 3.34 -11.33 -1.66
N VAL A 60 3.30 -12.62 -1.31
CA VAL A 60 2.36 -13.60 -1.91
C VAL A 60 0.92 -13.22 -1.62
N ILE A 61 0.58 -12.79 -0.40
CA ILE A 61 -0.78 -12.36 -0.05
C ILE A 61 -1.17 -11.11 -0.82
N ASN A 62 -0.28 -10.12 -0.92
CA ASN A 62 -0.55 -8.93 -1.72
C ASN A 62 -0.80 -9.30 -3.20
N ALA A 63 0.12 -10.02 -3.83
CA ALA A 63 0.00 -10.45 -5.22
C ALA A 63 -1.25 -11.33 -5.44
N GLY A 64 -1.51 -12.27 -4.53
CA GLY A 64 -2.70 -13.12 -4.56
C GLY A 64 -3.99 -12.32 -4.47
N THR A 65 -4.05 -11.32 -3.57
CA THR A 65 -5.20 -10.41 -3.43
C THR A 65 -5.45 -9.67 -4.74
N ILE A 66 -4.39 -9.13 -5.36
CA ILE A 66 -4.47 -8.44 -6.65
C ILE A 66 -4.98 -9.40 -7.73
N ILE A 67 -4.35 -10.55 -7.92
CA ILE A 67 -4.75 -11.51 -8.97
C ILE A 67 -6.23 -11.92 -8.83
N LEU A 68 -6.68 -12.18 -7.60
CA LEU A 68 -8.05 -12.61 -7.34
C LEU A 68 -9.08 -11.48 -7.55
N LEU A 69 -8.77 -10.25 -7.13
CA LEU A 69 -9.75 -9.17 -7.06
C LEU A 69 -9.63 -8.12 -8.16
N GLN A 70 -8.51 -8.06 -8.89
CA GLN A 70 -8.21 -6.98 -9.85
C GLN A 70 -9.29 -6.85 -10.92
N LEU A 71 -9.79 -7.97 -11.46
CA LEU A 71 -10.84 -7.95 -12.48
C LEU A 71 -12.15 -7.39 -11.94
N PHE A 72 -12.52 -7.78 -10.72
CA PHE A 72 -13.72 -7.29 -10.05
C PHE A 72 -13.61 -5.80 -9.73
N ILE A 73 -12.52 -5.38 -9.07
CA ILE A 73 -12.28 -3.98 -8.70
C ILE A 73 -12.22 -3.09 -9.95
N SER A 74 -11.53 -3.54 -11.00
CA SER A 74 -11.49 -2.82 -12.29
C SER A 74 -12.87 -2.68 -12.92
N ALA A 75 -13.71 -3.73 -12.87
CA ALA A 75 -15.07 -3.69 -13.40
C ALA A 75 -15.97 -2.70 -12.66
N VAL A 76 -15.89 -2.67 -11.32
CA VAL A 76 -16.64 -1.74 -10.47
C VAL A 76 -16.20 -0.29 -10.73
N LEU A 77 -14.90 -0.07 -10.86
CA LEU A 77 -14.32 1.27 -10.99
C LEU A 77 -14.20 1.75 -12.45
N LYS A 78 -14.60 0.97 -13.45
CA LYS A 78 -14.37 1.34 -14.87
C LYS A 78 -14.97 2.71 -15.25
N LYS A 79 -16.13 3.07 -14.68
CA LYS A 79 -16.85 4.33 -14.98
C LYS A 79 -16.50 5.47 -14.03
N THR A 80 -15.67 5.24 -13.01
CA THR A 80 -15.33 6.27 -12.03
C THR A 80 -14.20 7.17 -12.54
N LYS A 81 -14.27 8.45 -12.18
CA LYS A 81 -13.23 9.44 -12.48
C LYS A 81 -11.91 9.05 -11.82
N ALA A 82 -10.78 9.32 -12.49
CA ALA A 82 -9.47 8.89 -12.01
C ALA A 82 -9.11 9.47 -10.63
N LEU A 83 -9.18 10.80 -10.46
CA LEU A 83 -8.78 11.45 -9.20
C LEU A 83 -9.56 10.99 -7.97
N PRO A 84 -10.92 10.98 -7.94
CA PRO A 84 -11.66 10.47 -6.79
C PRO A 84 -11.36 9.00 -6.48
N THR A 85 -11.11 8.19 -7.51
CA THR A 85 -10.77 6.77 -7.33
C THR A 85 -9.39 6.60 -6.72
N MET A 86 -8.41 7.40 -7.16
CA MET A 86 -7.09 7.43 -6.54
C MET A 86 -7.18 7.86 -5.08
N ILE A 87 -7.96 8.90 -4.76
CA ILE A 87 -8.16 9.34 -3.38
C ILE A 87 -8.75 8.20 -2.52
N ALA A 88 -9.78 7.51 -3.01
CA ALA A 88 -10.39 6.38 -2.31
C ALA A 88 -9.38 5.23 -2.10
N GLY A 89 -8.58 4.90 -3.11
CA GLY A 89 -7.57 3.85 -2.99
C GLY A 89 -6.43 4.23 -2.03
N ILE A 90 -5.97 5.48 -2.03
CA ILE A 90 -4.98 5.97 -1.05
C ILE A 90 -5.58 5.96 0.35
N ALA A 91 -6.86 6.29 0.52
CA ALA A 91 -7.55 6.18 1.79
C ALA A 91 -7.60 4.73 2.30
N LEU A 92 -7.87 3.76 1.42
CA LEU A 92 -7.78 2.34 1.77
C LEU A 92 -6.36 1.92 2.15
N GLY A 93 -5.34 2.34 1.38
CA GLY A 93 -3.93 2.09 1.75
C GLY A 93 -3.55 2.67 3.11
N THR A 94 -3.99 3.90 3.37
CA THR A 94 -3.78 4.62 4.65
C THR A 94 -4.49 3.91 5.80
N LEU A 95 -5.70 3.40 5.57
CA LEU A 95 -6.44 2.61 6.53
C LEU A 95 -5.73 1.28 6.82
N GLY A 96 -5.19 0.62 5.79
CA GLY A 96 -4.37 -0.59 5.97
C GLY A 96 -3.20 -0.35 6.92
N MET A 97 -2.49 0.77 6.76
CA MET A 97 -1.44 1.19 7.70
C MET A 97 -1.99 1.47 9.11
N ALA A 98 -3.13 2.15 9.23
CA ALA A 98 -3.75 2.41 10.53
C ALA A 98 -4.17 1.13 11.26
N VAL A 99 -4.64 0.11 10.52
CA VAL A 99 -5.00 -1.20 11.08
C VAL A 99 -3.78 -1.89 11.69
N LEU A 100 -2.60 -1.78 11.07
CA LEU A 100 -1.35 -2.31 11.64
C LEU A 100 -0.98 -1.63 12.98
N ALA A 101 -1.40 -0.39 13.19
CA ALA A 101 -1.17 0.32 14.44
C ALA A 101 -2.07 -0.17 15.60
N ALA A 102 -3.19 -0.84 15.29
CA ALA A 102 -4.23 -1.14 16.26
C ALA A 102 -3.88 -2.34 17.16
N SER A 103 -3.21 -3.35 16.60
CA SER A 103 -2.87 -4.57 17.33
C SER A 103 -1.78 -5.37 16.61
N ASN A 104 -0.98 -6.09 17.40
CA ASN A 104 0.03 -7.03 16.90
C ASN A 104 -0.57 -8.42 16.58
N HIS A 105 -1.89 -8.58 16.72
CA HIS A 105 -2.55 -9.86 16.47
C HIS A 105 -2.43 -10.25 14.98
N PRO A 106 -2.09 -11.51 14.65
CA PRO A 106 -1.75 -11.89 13.27
C PRO A 106 -2.91 -11.70 12.28
N TYR A 107 -4.17 -11.91 12.69
CA TYR A 107 -5.30 -11.63 11.79
C TYR A 107 -5.55 -10.13 11.56
N VAL A 108 -5.18 -9.26 12.53
CA VAL A 108 -5.22 -7.81 12.34
C VAL A 108 -4.12 -7.38 11.38
N PHE A 109 -2.93 -7.96 11.52
CA PHE A 109 -1.84 -7.81 10.57
C PHE A 109 -2.27 -8.20 9.15
N LEU A 110 -2.82 -9.40 8.97
CA LEU A 110 -3.33 -9.86 7.68
C LEU A 110 -4.41 -8.93 7.12
N LEU A 111 -5.36 -8.48 7.95
CA LEU A 111 -6.37 -7.51 7.54
C LEU A 111 -5.74 -6.21 7.03
N GLY A 112 -4.72 -5.69 7.71
CA GLY A 112 -3.95 -4.53 7.27
C GLY A 112 -3.33 -4.72 5.88
N LEU A 113 -2.68 -5.88 5.65
CA LEU A 113 -2.13 -6.25 4.34
C LEU A 113 -3.21 -6.30 3.24
N PHE A 114 -4.33 -6.96 3.52
CA PHE A 114 -5.44 -7.10 2.56
C PHE A 114 -6.04 -5.73 2.22
N VAL A 115 -6.35 -4.90 3.22
CA VAL A 115 -6.91 -3.55 3.03
C VAL A 115 -5.94 -2.67 2.24
N PHE A 116 -4.65 -2.73 2.57
CA PHE A 116 -3.63 -2.01 1.82
C PHE A 116 -3.57 -2.44 0.35
N SER A 117 -3.57 -3.75 0.10
CA SER A 117 -3.51 -4.33 -1.26
C SER A 117 -4.70 -3.91 -2.12
N ILE A 118 -5.91 -3.84 -1.54
CA ILE A 118 -7.09 -3.30 -2.23
C ILE A 118 -6.91 -1.82 -2.58
N GLY A 119 -6.34 -1.04 -1.65
CA GLY A 119 -5.98 0.35 -1.91
C GLY A 119 -5.01 0.48 -3.08
N GLU A 120 -3.90 -0.24 -3.04
CA GLU A 120 -2.88 -0.25 -4.09
C GLU A 120 -3.44 -0.57 -5.48
N MET A 121 -4.20 -1.66 -5.59
CA MET A 121 -4.76 -2.11 -6.87
C MET A 121 -5.82 -1.16 -7.43
N THR A 122 -6.44 -0.37 -6.55
CA THR A 122 -7.39 0.70 -6.91
C THR A 122 -6.67 1.92 -7.49
N VAL A 123 -5.52 2.28 -6.90
CA VAL A 123 -4.77 3.50 -7.24
C VAL A 123 -3.98 3.33 -8.53
N HIS A 124 -3.20 2.25 -8.67
CA HIS A 124 -2.20 2.10 -9.72
C HIS A 124 -2.75 2.23 -11.16
N PRO A 125 -3.79 1.45 -11.55
CA PRO A 125 -4.33 1.52 -12.91
C PRO A 125 -4.92 2.89 -13.24
N LYS A 126 -5.52 3.55 -12.24
CA LYS A 126 -6.13 4.87 -12.38
C LYS A 126 -5.09 5.98 -12.49
N PHE A 127 -3.97 5.87 -11.78
CA PHE A 127 -2.85 6.79 -11.92
C PHE A 127 -2.28 6.76 -13.34
N ILE A 128 -1.98 5.57 -13.87
CA ILE A 128 -1.47 5.40 -15.24
C ILE A 128 -2.45 5.98 -16.26
N SER A 129 -3.75 5.68 -16.10
CA SER A 129 -4.81 6.24 -16.95
C SER A 129 -4.86 7.78 -16.85
N TYR A 130 -4.74 8.35 -15.65
CA TYR A 130 -4.73 9.79 -15.44
C TYR A 130 -3.58 10.47 -16.16
N ILE A 131 -2.36 9.93 -16.06
CA ILE A 131 -1.18 10.45 -16.77
C ILE A 131 -1.42 10.40 -18.30
N GLY A 132 -1.99 9.30 -18.80
CA GLY A 132 -2.32 9.18 -20.23
C GLY A 132 -3.39 10.15 -20.73
N LEU A 133 -4.27 10.62 -19.84
CA LEU A 133 -5.31 11.62 -20.16
C LEU A 133 -4.78 13.05 -20.19
N ILE A 134 -3.81 13.39 -19.32
CA ILE A 134 -3.22 14.74 -19.25
C ILE A 134 -2.07 14.93 -20.25
N ALA A 135 -1.47 13.85 -20.74
CA ALA A 135 -0.32 13.92 -21.62
C ALA A 135 -0.70 14.38 -23.04
N PRO A 136 0.06 15.31 -23.65
CA PRO A 136 -0.05 15.63 -25.07
C PRO A 136 0.09 14.38 -25.95
N GLN A 137 -0.66 14.28 -27.04
CA GLN A 137 -0.73 13.04 -27.84
C GLN A 137 0.64 12.60 -28.37
N ASP A 138 1.50 13.55 -28.72
CA ASP A 138 2.85 13.38 -29.23
C ASP A 138 3.88 13.05 -28.12
N LYS A 139 3.55 13.25 -26.84
CA LYS A 139 4.48 13.12 -25.70
C LYS A 139 4.02 12.13 -24.63
N LYS A 140 3.05 11.27 -24.94
CA LYS A 140 2.51 10.28 -23.98
C LYS A 140 3.59 9.40 -23.37
N ALA A 141 4.51 8.88 -24.19
CA ALA A 141 5.62 8.05 -23.71
C ALA A 141 6.55 8.80 -22.74
N LEU A 142 6.85 10.07 -23.04
CA LEU A 142 7.66 10.93 -22.17
C LEU A 142 6.99 11.19 -20.82
N TYR A 143 5.68 11.48 -20.83
CA TYR A 143 4.91 11.71 -19.60
C TYR A 143 4.81 10.45 -18.74
N LEU A 144 4.58 9.30 -19.36
CA LEU A 144 4.57 8.02 -18.66
C LEU A 144 5.96 7.69 -18.09
N GLY A 145 7.02 7.90 -18.87
CA GLY A 145 8.40 7.72 -18.43
C GLY A 145 8.75 8.59 -17.22
N TYR A 146 8.42 9.89 -17.26
CA TYR A 146 8.60 10.77 -16.10
C TYR A 146 7.73 10.41 -14.92
N SER A 147 6.57 9.79 -15.13
CA SER A 147 5.70 9.42 -14.02
C SER A 147 6.41 8.49 -13.05
N PHE A 148 7.21 7.52 -13.52
CA PHE A 148 7.96 6.59 -12.68
C PHE A 148 8.94 7.25 -11.68
N LEU A 149 9.24 8.55 -11.82
CA LEU A 149 9.99 9.30 -10.80
C LEU A 149 9.31 9.29 -9.44
N TYR A 150 7.99 9.11 -9.35
CA TYR A 150 7.32 8.93 -8.04
C TYR A 150 7.93 7.76 -7.27
N GLY A 151 8.38 6.70 -7.98
CA GLY A 151 8.88 5.47 -7.39
C GLY A 151 10.28 5.65 -6.85
N VAL A 152 11.11 6.43 -7.56
CA VAL A 152 12.45 6.82 -7.10
C VAL A 152 12.37 7.70 -5.85
N ILE A 153 11.47 8.68 -5.85
CA ILE A 153 11.24 9.54 -4.69
C ILE A 153 10.69 8.71 -3.53
N GLY A 154 9.70 7.87 -3.80
CA GLY A 154 9.07 7.00 -2.81
C GLY A 154 10.04 5.99 -2.19
N SER A 155 10.90 5.36 -2.99
CA SER A 155 11.89 4.38 -2.50
C SER A 155 13.02 5.05 -1.75
N GLY A 156 13.56 6.15 -2.28
CA GLY A 156 14.66 6.87 -1.67
C GLY A 156 14.27 7.46 -0.31
N ILE A 157 13.15 8.19 -0.26
CA ILE A 157 12.65 8.79 0.98
C ILE A 157 12.09 7.71 1.90
N GLY A 158 11.26 6.82 1.36
CA GLY A 158 10.58 5.77 2.14
C GLY A 158 11.56 4.81 2.79
N GLY A 159 12.59 4.33 2.08
CA GLY A 159 13.58 3.42 2.67
C GLY A 159 14.35 4.06 3.83
N ILE A 160 14.85 5.28 3.64
CA ILE A 160 15.60 6.00 4.69
C ILE A 160 14.71 6.34 5.88
N LEU A 161 13.53 6.90 5.62
CA LEU A 161 12.57 7.27 6.65
C LEU A 161 12.08 6.04 7.42
N GLY A 162 11.76 4.96 6.71
CA GLY A 162 11.35 3.68 7.27
C GLY A 162 12.38 3.09 8.22
N ALA A 163 13.63 2.97 7.77
CA ALA A 163 14.71 2.45 8.59
C ALA A 163 14.95 3.31 9.85
N TYR A 164 15.00 4.63 9.70
CA TYR A 164 15.23 5.54 10.83
C TYR A 164 14.09 5.48 11.86
N LEU A 165 12.84 5.53 11.39
CA LEU A 165 11.67 5.45 12.27
C LEU A 165 11.54 4.08 12.92
N TYR A 166 11.92 3.00 12.23
CA TYR A 166 11.94 1.66 12.80
C TYR A 166 12.88 1.60 14.00
N VAL A 167 14.15 1.95 13.82
CA VAL A 167 15.13 1.94 14.92
C VAL A 167 14.66 2.80 16.10
N TYR A 168 14.14 4.00 15.81
CA TYR A 168 13.73 4.91 16.88
C TYR A 168 12.46 4.44 17.63
N PHE A 169 11.38 4.12 16.91
CA PHE A 169 10.09 3.82 17.53
C PHE A 169 9.91 2.34 17.91
N VAL A 170 10.56 1.44 17.17
CA VAL A 170 10.43 -0.01 17.33
C VAL A 170 11.56 -0.53 18.22
N ASP A 171 12.82 -0.29 17.86
CA ASP A 171 13.95 -0.88 18.60
C ASP A 171 14.21 -0.16 19.92
N VAL A 172 14.17 1.17 19.94
CA VAL A 172 14.48 1.96 21.15
C VAL A 172 13.26 2.16 22.03
N MET A 173 12.11 2.50 21.44
CA MET A 173 10.90 2.84 22.21
C MET A 173 9.92 1.68 22.41
N HIS A 174 10.09 0.54 21.73
CA HIS A 174 9.18 -0.62 21.77
C HIS A 174 7.70 -0.27 21.53
N LYS A 175 7.44 0.72 20.65
CA LYS A 175 6.11 1.22 20.32
C LYS A 175 5.88 1.21 18.79
N PRO A 176 5.74 0.03 18.17
CA PRO A 176 5.51 -0.09 16.73
C PRO A 176 4.19 0.53 16.27
N SER A 177 3.20 0.71 17.15
CA SER A 177 1.97 1.43 16.81
C SER A 177 2.22 2.88 16.37
N LEU A 178 3.21 3.56 16.97
CA LEU A 178 3.55 4.94 16.60
C LEU A 178 4.13 5.03 15.20
N LEU A 179 4.95 4.06 14.80
CA LEU A 179 5.48 3.95 13.45
C LEU A 179 4.35 3.92 12.41
N TRP A 180 3.39 3.01 12.60
CA TRP A 180 2.25 2.85 11.70
C TRP A 180 1.33 4.08 11.69
N LEU A 181 1.16 4.75 12.83
CA LEU A 181 0.41 6.03 12.90
C LEU A 181 1.10 7.16 12.14
N ILE A 182 2.44 7.25 12.20
CA ILE A 182 3.21 8.25 11.44
C ILE A 182 3.02 8.01 9.94
N PHE A 183 3.11 6.77 9.48
CA PHE A 183 2.84 6.45 8.07
C PHE A 183 1.39 6.69 7.69
N SER A 184 0.44 6.33 8.55
CA SER A 184 -0.97 6.67 8.32
C SER A 184 -1.18 8.19 8.19
N PHE A 185 -0.49 8.99 9.00
CA PHE A 185 -0.53 10.44 8.92
C PHE A 185 0.02 10.97 7.58
N ILE A 186 1.12 10.41 7.07
CA ILE A 186 1.63 10.72 5.71
C ILE A 186 0.59 10.40 4.64
N GLY A 187 -0.14 9.29 4.79
CA GLY A 187 -1.26 8.94 3.92
C GLY A 187 -2.40 9.95 3.96
N VAL A 188 -2.80 10.40 5.15
CA VAL A 188 -3.81 11.45 5.33
C VAL A 188 -3.36 12.76 4.67
N LEU A 189 -2.10 13.17 4.85
CA LEU A 189 -1.56 14.35 4.18
C LEU A 189 -1.62 14.21 2.66
N THR A 190 -1.24 13.05 2.13
CA THR A 190 -1.31 12.75 0.69
C THR A 190 -2.75 12.88 0.16
N ILE A 191 -3.74 12.41 0.92
CA ILE A 191 -5.17 12.54 0.57
C ILE A 191 -5.59 14.01 0.53
N LEU A 192 -5.19 14.80 1.54
CA LEU A 192 -5.50 16.23 1.62
C LEU A 192 -4.88 16.99 0.44
N GLU A 193 -3.62 16.72 0.12
CA GLU A 193 -2.94 17.32 -1.04
C GLU A 193 -3.64 16.96 -2.35
N LEU A 194 -4.08 15.71 -2.51
CA LEU A 194 -4.77 15.27 -3.71
C LEU A 194 -6.19 15.86 -3.82
N LEU A 195 -6.88 16.07 -2.69
CA LEU A 195 -8.16 16.78 -2.64
C LEU A 195 -8.01 18.25 -3.02
N LEU A 196 -6.98 18.92 -2.49
CA LEU A 196 -6.65 20.30 -2.85
C LEU A 196 -6.29 20.40 -4.34
N TYR A 197 -5.48 19.47 -4.84
CA TYR A 197 -5.14 19.37 -6.25
C TYR A 197 -6.40 19.21 -7.12
N ASN A 198 -7.32 18.31 -6.74
CA ASN A 198 -8.57 18.10 -7.46
C ASN A 198 -9.47 19.35 -7.47
N LYS A 199 -9.47 20.14 -6.40
CA LYS A 199 -10.28 21.35 -6.28
C LYS A 199 -9.71 22.54 -7.06
N TYR A 200 -8.40 22.73 -7.03
CA TYR A 200 -7.76 23.97 -7.49
C TYR A 200 -6.95 23.83 -8.79
N LEU A 201 -6.40 22.65 -9.08
CA LEU A 201 -5.37 22.47 -10.11
C LEU A 201 -5.72 21.42 -11.18
N ALA A 202 -6.71 20.57 -10.93
CA ALA A 202 -7.10 19.56 -11.90
C ALA A 202 -7.63 20.21 -13.18
N PRO A 203 -7.13 19.81 -14.37
CA PRO A 203 -7.64 20.32 -15.64
C PRO A 203 -9.12 19.95 -15.77
N LYS A 204 -9.99 20.96 -15.66
CA LYS A 204 -11.43 20.79 -15.90
C LYS A 204 -11.58 20.54 -17.40
N LYS A 205 -12.21 19.41 -17.76
CA LYS A 205 -12.72 19.24 -19.13
C LYS A 205 -13.73 20.36 -19.37
N SER A 206 -13.35 21.33 -20.20
CA SER A 206 -14.30 22.19 -20.92
C SER A 206 -15.16 21.33 -21.85
#